data_AF-A0A4Y2SX40-F1
#
_entry.id   AF-A0A4Y2SX40-F1
#
_cell.length_a   1.000
_cell.length_b   1.000
_cell.length_c   1.000
_cell.angle_alpha   90.00
_cell.angle_beta   90.00
_cell.angle_gamma   90.00
#
_symmetry.space_group_name_H-M   'P 1'
#
loop_
_entity.id
_entity.type
_entity.pdbx_description
1 polymer ?
#
loop_
_entity_poly.entity_id
_entity_poly.type
_entity_poly.pdbx_seq_one_letter_code
_entity_poly.pdbx_strand_id
1 'polypeptide(L)'
;MSIFAGARKCDLKILAEELGETVNDSYKLKDLKKIILATKEYDEESAKEWMNTIINERKEKEEIAERRRQDEIQIAEQKRQEEIAERRRQDEIQ
;
A
#
# COMPACT_ATOMS: atom_id res chain seq x y z
N MET A 1 12.43 -5.79 -19.70
CA MET A 1 12.28 -5.37 -18.28
C MET A 1 11.48 -6.45 -17.56
N SER A 2 11.81 -6.81 -16.32
CA SER A 2 11.02 -7.83 -15.60
C SER A 2 9.67 -7.26 -15.19
N ILE A 3 8.57 -7.97 -15.50
CA ILE A 3 7.21 -7.57 -15.09
C ILE A 3 7.03 -7.53 -13.57
N PHE A 4 7.94 -8.16 -12.82
CA PHE A 4 7.91 -8.22 -11.35
C PHE A 4 8.80 -7.17 -10.67
N ALA A 5 9.26 -6.16 -11.40
CA ALA A 5 10.07 -5.09 -10.84
C ALA A 5 9.24 -4.29 -9.81
N GLY A 6 9.73 -4.18 -8.58
CA GLY A 6 9.02 -3.48 -7.50
C GLY A 6 7.84 -4.25 -6.88
N ALA A 7 7.54 -5.46 -7.36
CA ALA A 7 6.50 -6.32 -6.81
C ALA A 7 6.94 -6.96 -5.49
N ARG A 8 6.06 -6.92 -4.49
CA ARG A 8 6.22 -7.59 -3.20
C ARG A 8 5.65 -9.01 -3.26
N LYS A 9 5.92 -9.82 -2.23
CA LYS A 9 5.37 -11.18 -2.11
C LYS A 9 3.83 -11.19 -2.11
N CYS A 10 3.19 -10.23 -1.43
CA CYS A 10 1.74 -10.06 -1.45
C CYS A 10 1.20 -9.76 -2.85
N ASP A 11 1.89 -8.90 -3.61
CA ASP A 11 1.48 -8.51 -4.96
C ASP A 11 1.50 -9.74 -5.90
N LEU A 12 2.53 -10.59 -5.79
CA LEU A 12 2.64 -11.83 -6.56
C LEU A 12 1.60 -12.89 -6.15
N LYS A 13 1.20 -12.91 -4.88
CA LYS A 13 0.17 -13.82 -4.39
C LYS A 13 -1.18 -13.47 -5.02
N ILE A 14 -1.55 -12.19 -4.98
CA ILE A 14 -2.78 -11.68 -5.60
C ILE A 14 -2.78 -12.01 -7.10
N LEU A 15 -1.68 -11.72 -7.81
CA LEU A 15 -1.60 -12.01 -9.25
C LEU A 15 -1.76 -13.52 -9.55
N ALA A 16 -1.20 -14.41 -8.73
CA ALA A 16 -1.38 -15.84 -8.93
C ALA A 16 -2.84 -16.28 -8.69
N GLU A 17 -3.50 -15.74 -7.66
CA GLU A 17 -4.91 -16.01 -7.38
C GLU A 17 -5.83 -15.52 -8.52
N GLU A 18 -5.56 -14.32 -9.08
CA GLU A 18 -6.28 -13.79 -10.25
C GLU A 18 -6.09 -14.64 -11.52
N LEU A 19 -4.92 -15.28 -11.66
CA LEU A 19 -4.64 -16.24 -12.73
C LEU A 19 -5.24 -17.64 -12.45
N GLY A 20 -6.02 -17.81 -11.38
CA GLY A 20 -6.67 -19.06 -10.99
C GLY A 20 -5.75 -20.07 -10.28
N GLU A 21 -4.54 -19.67 -9.91
CA GLU A 21 -3.58 -20.52 -9.22
C GLU A 21 -3.80 -20.49 -7.70
N THR A 22 -3.74 -21.66 -7.07
CA THR A 22 -3.83 -21.74 -5.60
C THR A 22 -2.44 -21.56 -4.99
N VAL A 23 -2.23 -20.43 -4.33
CA VAL A 23 -0.97 -20.09 -3.66
C VAL A 23 -1.15 -19.96 -2.16
N ASN A 24 -0.16 -20.42 -1.39
CA ASN A 24 -0.18 -20.33 0.06
C ASN A 24 0.89 -19.35 0.59
N ASP A 25 0.77 -18.96 1.86
CA ASP A 25 1.70 -18.01 2.48
C ASP A 25 3.10 -18.60 2.73
N SER A 26 3.28 -19.92 2.64
CA SER A 26 4.58 -20.56 2.77
C SER A 26 5.43 -20.48 1.50
N TYR A 27 4.80 -20.20 0.35
CA TYR A 27 5.50 -20.11 -0.94
C TYR A 27 6.53 -18.98 -0.93
N LYS A 28 7.72 -19.24 -1.46
CA LYS A 28 8.76 -18.22 -1.59
C LYS A 28 8.45 -17.36 -2.80
N LEU A 29 8.98 -16.14 -2.80
CA LEU A 29 8.85 -15.21 -3.92
C LEU A 29 9.32 -15.81 -5.26
N LYS A 30 10.36 -16.66 -5.23
CA LYS A 30 10.83 -17.40 -6.41
C LYS A 30 9.80 -18.42 -6.92
N ASP A 31 9.10 -19.09 -6.01
CA ASP A 31 8.13 -20.13 -6.36
C ASP A 31 6.86 -19.51 -6.94
N LEU A 32 6.38 -18.40 -6.36
CA LEU A 32 5.26 -17.63 -6.90
C LEU A 32 5.54 -17.15 -8.33
N LYS A 33 6.74 -16.62 -8.60
CA LYS A 33 7.14 -16.21 -9.96
C LYS A 33 7.11 -17.38 -10.94
N LYS A 34 7.54 -18.58 -10.52
CA LYS A 34 7.51 -19.76 -11.38
C LYS A 34 6.08 -20.19 -11.71
N ILE A 35 5.19 -20.15 -10.73
CA ILE A 35 3.77 -20.52 -10.91
C ILE A 35 3.12 -19.57 -11.91
N ILE A 36 3.28 -18.26 -11.70
CA ILE A 36 2.74 -17.23 -12.60
C ILE A 36 3.27 -17.38 -14.03
N LEU A 37 4.55 -17.72 -14.21
CA LEU A 37 5.14 -17.92 -15.54
C LEU A 37 4.77 -19.26 -16.17
N ALA A 38 4.26 -20.22 -15.39
CA ALA A 38 3.94 -21.56 -15.85
C ALA A 38 2.44 -21.73 -16.19
N THR A 39 1.59 -20.72 -15.94
CA THR A 39 0.18 -20.77 -16.30
C THR A 39 0.03 -20.88 -17.82
N LYS A 40 -0.82 -21.81 -18.26
CA LYS A 40 -1.06 -22.07 -19.68
C LYS A 40 -1.62 -20.87 -20.44
N GLU A 41 -2.34 -20.00 -19.74
CA GLU A 41 -2.96 -18.79 -20.28
C GLU A 41 -2.17 -17.52 -19.94
N TYR A 42 -0.89 -17.66 -19.58
CA TYR A 42 -0.04 -16.51 -19.27
C TYR A 42 0.15 -15.62 -20.50
N ASP A 43 -0.60 -14.54 -20.55
CA ASP A 43 -0.33 -13.40 -21.44
C ASP A 43 0.53 -12.37 -20.70
N GLU A 44 1.74 -12.13 -21.20
CA GLU A 44 2.72 -11.27 -20.52
C GLU A 44 2.23 -9.81 -20.41
N GLU A 45 1.49 -9.32 -21.42
CA GLU A 45 0.98 -7.96 -21.45
C GLU A 45 -0.15 -7.78 -20.44
N SER A 46 -1.12 -8.70 -20.44
CA SER A 46 -2.18 -8.75 -19.43
C SER A 46 -1.59 -8.86 -18.02
N ALA A 47 -0.71 -9.83 -17.76
CA ALA A 47 -0.10 -10.03 -16.44
C ALA A 47 0.66 -8.78 -15.96
N LYS A 48 1.27 -8.03 -16.89
CA LYS A 48 1.94 -6.77 -16.59
C LYS A 48 0.94 -5.66 -16.25
N GLU A 49 -0.17 -5.54 -16.97
CA GLU A 49 -1.24 -4.58 -16.64
C GLU A 49 -1.84 -4.88 -15.27
N TRP A 50 -2.20 -6.15 -15.00
CA TRP A 50 -2.69 -6.60 -13.70
C TRP A 50 -1.70 -6.30 -12.57
N MET A 51 -0.41 -6.59 -12.79
CA MET A 51 0.63 -6.28 -11.80
C MET A 51 0.75 -4.77 -11.53
N ASN A 52 0.66 -3.94 -12.58
CA ASN A 52 0.70 -2.49 -12.41
C ASN A 52 -0.49 -2.00 -11.58
N THR A 53 -1.70 -2.51 -11.82
CA THR A 53 -2.90 -2.19 -11.04
C THR A 53 -2.72 -2.57 -9.58
N ILE A 54 -2.27 -3.81 -9.28
CA ILE A 54 -2.04 -4.28 -7.91
C ILE A 54 -1.01 -3.39 -7.17
N ILE A 55 0.10 -3.07 -7.83
CA ILE A 55 1.14 -2.21 -7.25
C ILE A 55 0.61 -0.78 -7.03
N ASN A 56 -0.18 -0.26 -7.97
CA ASN A 56 -0.73 1.08 -7.89
C ASN A 56 -1.74 1.20 -6.75
N GLU A 57 -2.68 0.26 -6.63
CA GLU A 57 -3.64 0.22 -5.51
C GLU A 57 -2.95 0.14 -4.16
N ARG A 58 -1.88 -0.67 -4.05
CA ARG A 58 -1.09 -0.75 -2.82
C ARG A 58 -0.44 0.61 -2.48
N LYS A 59 0.16 1.27 -3.48
CA LYS A 59 0.77 2.60 -3.29
C LYS A 59 -0.26 3.65 -2.91
N GLU A 60 -1.43 3.65 -3.54
CA GLU A 60 -2.51 4.57 -3.23
C GLU A 60 -3.02 4.39 -1.78
N LYS A 61 -3.18 3.13 -1.33
CA LYS A 61 -3.52 2.83 0.07
C LYS A 61 -2.45 3.31 1.04
N GLU A 62 -1.17 3.13 0.70
CA GLU A 62 -0.04 3.61 1.50
C GLU A 62 -0.02 5.15 1.58
N GLU A 63 -0.28 5.84 0.46
CA GLU A 63 -0.35 7.29 0.39
C GLU A 63 -1.52 7.86 1.19
N ILE A 64 -2.71 7.26 1.09
CA ILE A 64 -3.88 7.65 1.89
C ILE A 64 -3.60 7.46 3.38
N ALA A 65 -2.99 6.34 3.77
CA ALA A 65 -2.64 6.08 5.16
C ALA A 65 -1.61 7.09 5.69
N GLU A 66 -0.63 7.46 4.88
CA GLU A 66 0.37 8.46 5.24
C GLU A 66 -0.25 9.86 5.37
N ARG A 67 -1.11 10.25 4.42
CA ARG A 67 -1.82 11.51 4.49
C ARG A 67 -2.71 11.61 5.73
N ARG A 68 -3.42 10.54 6.08
CA ARG A 68 -4.21 10.49 7.32
C ARG A 68 -3.35 10.70 8.57
N ARG A 69 -2.18 10.07 8.65
CA ARG A 69 -1.24 10.30 9.76
C ARG A 69 -0.77 11.75 9.82
N GLN A 70 -0.49 12.37 8.68
CA GLN A 70 -0.10 13.78 8.63
C GLN A 70 -1.23 14.71 9.07
N ASP A 71 -2.46 14.46 8.60
CA ASP A 71 -3.65 15.21 9.01
C ASP A 71 -3.90 15.08 10.53
N GLU A 72 -3.77 13.89 11.09
CA GLU A 72 -3.89 13.65 12.53
C GLU A 72 -2.84 14.45 13.35
N ILE A 73 -1.59 14.48 12.88
CA ILE A 73 -0.52 15.26 13.51
C ILE A 73 -0.83 16.76 13.46
N GLN A 74 -1.27 17.27 12.30
CA GLN A 74 -1.62 18.68 12.14
C GLN A 74 -2.78 19.08 13.06
N ILE A 75 -3.84 18.26 13.13
CA ILE A 75 -4.99 18.50 14.00
C ILE A 75 -4.56 18.50 15.48
N ALA A 76 -3.70 17.57 15.89
CA ALA A 76 -3.19 17.50 17.26
C ALA A 76 -2.34 18.73 17.61
N GLU A 77 -1.49 19.18 16.69
CA GLU A 77 -0.67 20.38 16.89
C GLU A 77 -1.52 21.65 16.99
N GLN A 78 -2.52 21.80 16.12
CA GLN A 78 -3.44 22.94 16.16
C GLN A 78 -4.18 23.00 17.51
N LYS A 79 -4.74 21.87 17.98
CA LYS A 79 -5.42 21.81 19.28
C LYS A 79 -4.50 22.20 20.43
N ARG A 80 -3.24 21.76 20.40
CA ARG A 80 -2.25 22.14 21.42
C ARG A 80 -1.95 23.64 21.40
N GLN A 81 -1.87 24.26 20.22
CA GLN A 81 -1.68 25.71 20.10
C GLN A 81 -2.89 26.49 20.60
N GLU A 82 -4.11 26.05 20.27
CA GLU A 82 -5.36 26.65 20.74
C GLU A 82 -5.46 26.59 22.27
N GLU A 83 -5.14 25.44 22.88
CA GLU A 83 -5.14 25.29 24.34
C GLU A 83 -4.12 26.22 25.01
N ILE A 84 -2.91 26.36 24.44
CA ILE A 84 -1.90 27.29 24.95
C ILE A 84 -2.40 28.74 24.83
N ALA A 85 -3.00 29.10 23.70
CA ALA A 85 -3.54 30.44 23.48
C ALA A 85 -4.70 30.76 24.44
N GLU A 86 -5.55 29.78 24.72
CA GLU A 86 -6.65 29.93 25.67
C GLU A 86 -6.17 30.11 27.10
N ARG A 87 -5.18 29.31 27.54
CA ARG A 87 -4.54 29.48 28.85
C ARG A 87 -3.93 30.88 29.01
N ARG A 88 -3.21 31.36 27.99
CA ARG A 88 -2.64 32.72 28.00
C ARG A 88 -3.71 33.81 28.14
N ARG A 89 -4.83 33.68 27.43
CA ARG A 89 -5.96 34.62 27.56
C ARG A 89 -6.58 34.62 28.96
N GLN A 90 -6.66 33.45 29.60
CA GLN A 90 -7.15 33.34 30.97
C GLN A 90 -6.19 34.02 31.96
N ASP A 91 -4.88 33.81 31.81
CA ASP A 91 -3.84 34.44 32.65
C ASP A 91 -3.82 35.97 32.51
N GLU A 92 -4.16 36.52 31.34
CA GLU A 92 -4.23 37.97 31.09
C GLU A 92 -5.47 38.67 31.68
N ILE A 93 -6.55 37.92 31.95
CA ILE A 93 -7.80 38.45 32.52
C ILE A 93 -7.79 38.42 34.06
N GLN A 94 -6.85 37.69 34.67
CA GLN A 94 -6.72 37.50 36.12
C GLN A 94 -5.80 38.52 36.78
#